data_AF-A0A6B1E211-F1
#
_entry.id   AF-A0A6B1E211-F1
#
_cell.length_a   1.000
_cell.length_b   1.000
_cell.length_c   1.000
_cell.angle_alpha   90.00
_cell.angle_beta   90.00
_cell.angle_gamma   90.00
#
_symmetry.space_group_name_H-M   'P 1'
#
loop_
_entity.id
_entity.type
_entity.pdbx_description
1 polymer ?
#
loop_
_entity_poly.entity_id
_entity_poly.type
_entity_poly.pdbx_seq_one_letter_code
_entity_poly.pdbx_strand_id
1 'polypeptide(L)'
;MTEHDKIVMNRAQLLGEAKALALALSEAYEQRKPEPVYAAGRDAYAALLLAVADYQEAGYASEYDAFIARKLARILTGAGLAEAQWVSQQYLLDLEREAFLDLVMQEKTQARILHMLQTNKPLRN
;
A
#
# COMPACT_ATOMS: atom_id res chain seq x y z
N MET A 1 17.80 -11.81 -19.10
CA MET A 1 16.95 -11.59 -20.29
C MET A 1 16.04 -12.78 -20.42
N THR A 2 14.74 -12.53 -20.52
CA THR A 2 13.73 -13.58 -20.76
C THR A 2 13.48 -13.72 -22.26
N GLU A 3 12.84 -14.81 -22.70
CA GLU A 3 12.51 -15.05 -24.12
C GLU A 3 11.56 -14.00 -24.72
N HIS A 4 10.90 -13.19 -23.89
CA HIS A 4 9.97 -12.14 -24.33
C HIS A 4 10.62 -10.75 -24.44
N ASP A 5 11.90 -10.62 -24.10
CA ASP A 5 12.60 -9.34 -24.16
C ASP A 5 12.95 -8.99 -25.62
N LYS A 6 12.39 -7.90 -26.16
CA LYS A 6 12.74 -7.38 -27.48
C LYS A 6 14.03 -6.55 -27.41
N ILE A 7 15.07 -6.97 -28.13
CA ILE A 7 16.34 -6.25 -28.23
C ILE A 7 16.28 -5.20 -29.34
N VAL A 8 16.54 -3.95 -29.00
CA VAL A 8 16.65 -2.85 -29.98
C VAL A 8 18.09 -2.35 -29.99
N MET A 9 18.83 -2.67 -31.05
CA MET A 9 20.25 -2.31 -31.17
C MET A 9 20.46 -0.81 -31.41
N ASN A 10 19.52 -0.15 -32.10
CA ASN A 10 19.58 1.28 -32.36
C ASN A 10 18.94 2.08 -31.23
N ARG A 11 19.77 2.73 -30.40
CA ARG A 11 19.32 3.55 -29.27
C ARG A 11 18.33 4.65 -29.65
N ALA A 12 18.43 5.22 -30.86
CA ALA A 12 17.50 6.25 -31.32
C ALA A 12 16.06 5.72 -31.55
N GLN A 13 15.91 4.42 -31.80
CA GLN A 13 14.61 3.77 -32.05
C GLN A 13 14.00 3.14 -30.78
N LEU A 14 14.77 3.01 -29.69
CA LEU A 14 14.38 2.30 -28.48
C LEU A 14 13.03 2.77 -27.91
N LEU A 15 12.81 4.08 -27.80
CA LEU A 15 11.56 4.64 -27.27
C LEU A 15 10.38 4.43 -28.20
N GLY A 16 10.59 4.54 -29.52
CA GLY A 16 9.54 4.31 -30.52
C GLY A 16 9.08 2.86 -30.50
N GLU A 17 10.04 1.93 -30.47
CA GLU A 17 9.80 0.50 -30.38
C GLU A 17 9.12 0.10 -29.06
N ALA A 18 9.53 0.69 -27.94
CA ALA A 18 8.89 0.46 -26.64
C ALA A 18 7.42 0.93 -26.64
N LYS A 19 7.14 2.09 -27.22
CA LYS A 19 5.77 2.60 -27.35
C LYS A 19 4.92 1.69 -28.25
N ALA A 20 5.46 1.29 -29.40
CA ALA A 20 4.75 0.41 -30.33
C ALA A 20 4.41 -0.94 -29.68
N LEU A 21 5.36 -1.52 -28.94
CA LEU A 21 5.15 -2.74 -28.18
C LEU A 21 4.06 -2.58 -27.10
N ALA A 22 4.10 -1.48 -26.32
CA ALA A 22 3.09 -1.21 -25.30
C ALA A 22 1.68 -1.06 -25.90
N LEU A 23 1.56 -0.38 -27.05
CA LEU A 23 0.28 -0.24 -27.76
C LEU A 23 -0.21 -1.59 -28.29
N ALA A 24 0.66 -2.40 -28.90
CA ALA A 24 0.29 -3.73 -29.36
C ALA A 24 -0.18 -4.65 -28.21
N LEU A 25 0.47 -4.59 -27.05
CA LEU A 25 0.04 -5.34 -25.85
C LEU A 25 -1.31 -4.85 -25.32
N SER A 26 -1.63 -3.56 -25.50
CA SER A 26 -2.90 -3.00 -25.03
C SER A 26 -4.11 -3.51 -25.82
N GLU A 27 -3.94 -3.92 -27.08
CA GLU A 27 -5.02 -4.46 -27.92
C GLU A 27 -5.55 -5.80 -27.40
N ALA A 28 -4.68 -6.62 -26.80
CA ALA A 28 -5.02 -7.92 -26.22
C ALA A 28 -5.21 -7.86 -24.69
N TYR A 29 -5.17 -6.67 -24.10
CA TYR A 29 -5.28 -6.52 -22.65
C TYR A 29 -6.74 -6.65 -22.20
N GLU A 30 -7.01 -7.67 -21.38
CA GLU A 30 -8.26 -7.79 -20.65
C GLU A 30 -8.05 -7.43 -19.18
N GLN A 31 -8.85 -6.49 -18.68
CA GLN A 31 -8.84 -6.14 -17.27
C GLN A 31 -9.38 -7.32 -16.45
N ARG A 32 -8.55 -7.84 -15.54
CA ARG A 32 -8.98 -8.86 -14.59
C ARG A 32 -10.08 -8.29 -13.69
N LYS A 33 -11.15 -9.06 -13.50
CA LYS A 33 -12.20 -8.70 -12.53
C LYS A 33 -11.57 -8.63 -11.13
N PRO A 34 -11.89 -7.59 -10.34
CA PRO A 34 -11.47 -7.52 -8.95
C PRO A 34 -11.88 -8.79 -8.20
N GLU A 35 -10.91 -9.49 -7.62
CA GLU A 35 -11.21 -10.59 -6.71
C GLU A 35 -11.67 -10.02 -5.36
N PRO A 36 -12.63 -10.67 -4.69
CA PRO A 36 -12.98 -10.28 -3.34
C PRO A 36 -11.78 -10.47 -2.42
N VAL A 37 -11.70 -9.63 -1.38
CA VAL A 37 -10.62 -9.68 -0.39
C VAL A 37 -11.20 -10.08 0.95
N TYR A 38 -10.49 -10.94 1.69
CA TYR A 38 -10.93 -11.37 3.01
C TYR A 38 -10.60 -10.30 4.05
N ALA A 39 -11.62 -9.80 4.75
CA ALA A 39 -11.48 -8.89 5.87
C ALA A 39 -11.65 -9.65 7.19
N ALA A 40 -10.68 -9.51 8.10
CA ALA A 40 -10.59 -10.36 9.30
C ALA A 40 -11.58 -9.98 10.43
N GLY A 41 -12.29 -8.85 10.31
CA GLY A 41 -13.34 -8.45 11.26
C GLY A 41 -12.84 -7.98 12.63
N ARG A 42 -13.78 -7.76 13.54
CA ARG A 42 -13.55 -7.08 14.83
C ARG A 42 -12.58 -7.80 15.76
N ASP A 43 -12.58 -9.14 15.77
CA ASP A 43 -11.79 -9.90 16.74
C ASP A 43 -10.30 -9.80 16.39
N ALA A 44 -9.98 -9.89 15.08
CA ALA A 44 -8.64 -9.61 14.58
C ALA A 44 -8.25 -8.14 14.79
N TYR A 45 -9.19 -7.20 14.68
CA TYR A 45 -8.92 -5.80 14.98
C TYR A 45 -8.51 -5.58 16.43
N ALA A 46 -9.24 -6.17 17.39
CA ALA A 46 -8.88 -6.10 18.80
C ALA A 46 -7.51 -6.71 19.09
N ALA A 47 -7.20 -7.87 18.49
CA ALA A 47 -5.89 -8.51 18.61
C ALA A 47 -4.76 -7.62 18.07
N LEU A 48 -4.96 -6.97 16.92
CA LEU A 48 -3.98 -6.05 16.35
C LEU A 48 -3.79 -4.81 17.22
N LEU A 49 -4.85 -4.26 17.81
CA LEU A 49 -4.73 -3.12 18.73
C LEU A 49 -3.92 -3.47 19.98
N LEU A 50 -4.12 -4.67 20.54
CA LEU A 50 -3.31 -5.17 21.64
C LEU A 50 -1.84 -5.28 21.24
N ALA A 51 -1.56 -5.92 20.10
CA ALA A 51 -0.19 -6.04 19.60
C ALA A 51 0.47 -4.67 19.37
N VAL A 52 -0.26 -3.68 18.86
CA VAL A 52 0.26 -2.32 18.70
C VAL A 52 0.60 -1.68 20.05
N ALA A 53 -0.25 -1.87 21.07
CA ALA A 53 0.02 -1.38 22.41
C ALA A 53 1.27 -2.05 23.01
N ASP A 54 1.40 -3.37 22.88
CA ASP A 54 2.56 -4.13 23.36
C ASP A 54 3.87 -3.64 22.71
N TYR A 55 3.86 -3.40 21.40
CA TYR A 55 5.04 -2.87 20.68
C TYR A 55 5.39 -1.45 21.10
N GLN A 56 4.40 -0.63 21.43
CA GLN A 56 4.60 0.72 21.92
C GLN A 56 5.19 0.70 23.34
N GLU A 57 4.65 -0.14 24.23
CA GLU A 57 5.12 -0.29 25.61
C GLU A 57 6.53 -0.89 25.68
N ALA A 58 6.82 -1.88 24.83
CA ALA A 58 8.16 -2.45 24.72
C ALA A 58 9.20 -1.52 24.06
N GLY A 59 8.81 -0.32 23.62
CA GLY A 59 9.70 0.66 23.00
C GLY A 59 10.15 0.33 21.57
N TYR A 60 9.56 -0.71 20.96
CA TYR A 60 9.82 -1.10 19.57
C TYR A 60 9.16 -0.15 18.57
N ALA A 61 8.01 0.42 18.91
CA ALA A 61 7.27 1.39 18.10
C ALA A 61 7.24 2.77 18.75
N SER A 62 7.44 3.84 17.98
CA SER A 62 7.12 5.19 18.46
C SER A 62 5.61 5.37 18.62
N GLU A 63 5.19 6.41 19.32
CA GLU A 63 3.76 6.78 19.40
C GLU A 63 3.17 6.99 17.99
N TYR A 64 3.95 7.56 17.08
CA TYR A 64 3.50 7.79 15.71
C TYR A 64 3.47 6.52 14.86
N ASP A 65 4.40 5.58 15.09
CA ASP A 65 4.34 4.25 14.49
C ASP A 65 3.07 3.52 14.93
N ALA A 66 2.71 3.63 16.21
CA ALA A 66 1.48 3.08 16.75
C ALA A 66 0.23 3.75 16.14
N PHE A 67 0.26 5.07 15.91
CA PHE A 67 -0.82 5.80 15.23
C PHE A 67 -1.03 5.28 13.79
N ILE A 68 0.04 5.08 13.02
CA ILE A 68 -0.03 4.50 11.67
C ILE A 68 -0.53 3.05 11.73
N ALA A 69 0.00 2.24 12.64
CA ALA A 69 -0.35 0.82 12.77
C ALA A 69 -1.84 0.62 13.11
N ARG A 70 -2.44 1.49 13.93
CA ARG A 70 -3.88 1.47 14.22
C ARG A 70 -4.74 1.71 12.98
N LYS A 71 -4.30 2.58 12.06
CA LYS A 71 -4.98 2.80 10.77
C LYS A 71 -4.85 1.58 9.86
N LEU A 72 -3.66 1.00 9.79
CA LEU A 72 -3.43 -0.23 9.03
C LEU A 72 -4.31 -1.38 9.55
N ALA A 73 -4.39 -1.55 10.88
CA ALA A 73 -5.26 -2.54 11.51
C ALA A 73 -6.73 -2.32 11.13
N ARG A 74 -7.19 -1.06 11.05
CA ARG A 74 -8.56 -0.73 10.61
C ARG A 74 -8.80 -1.16 9.16
N ILE A 75 -7.85 -0.94 8.25
CA ILE A 75 -7.98 -1.34 6.84
C ILE A 75 -8.04 -2.88 6.72
N LEU A 76 -7.06 -3.59 7.28
CA LEU A 76 -6.94 -5.06 7.14
C LEU A 76 -8.14 -5.83 7.70
N THR A 77 -8.87 -5.23 8.62
CA THR A 77 -10.02 -5.85 9.30
C THR A 77 -11.36 -5.40 8.73
N GLY A 78 -11.34 -4.55 7.70
CA GLY A 78 -12.56 -4.02 7.08
C GLY A 78 -13.28 -2.99 7.94
N ALA A 79 -12.57 -2.23 8.77
CA ALA A 79 -13.10 -1.05 9.44
C ALA A 79 -14.43 -1.23 10.20
N GLY A 80 -14.49 -2.22 11.11
CA GLY A 80 -15.63 -2.38 12.02
C GLY A 80 -16.68 -3.41 11.58
N LEU A 81 -16.33 -4.32 10.66
CA LEU A 81 -17.13 -5.50 10.40
C LEU A 81 -17.26 -6.33 11.68
N ALA A 82 -18.50 -6.70 12.02
CA ALA A 82 -18.78 -7.51 13.20
C ALA A 82 -18.10 -8.88 13.12
N GLU A 83 -18.07 -9.47 11.93
CA GLU A 83 -17.50 -10.79 11.67
C GLU A 83 -16.60 -10.74 10.43
N ALA A 84 -15.68 -11.70 10.35
CA ALA A 84 -14.80 -11.84 9.21
C ALA A 84 -15.58 -12.29 7.97
N GLN A 85 -15.34 -11.63 6.84
CA GLN A 85 -16.09 -11.89 5.60
C GLN A 85 -15.31 -11.43 4.37
N TRP A 86 -15.75 -11.91 3.21
CA TRP A 86 -15.25 -11.44 1.93
C TRP A 86 -15.90 -10.11 1.55
N VAL A 87 -15.07 -9.10 1.28
CA VAL A 87 -15.49 -7.77 0.84
C VAL A 87 -15.02 -7.50 -0.59
N SER A 88 -15.61 -6.50 -1.24
CA SER A 88 -15.11 -6.07 -2.55
C SER A 88 -13.73 -5.43 -2.42
N GLN A 89 -12.88 -5.57 -3.44
CA GLN A 89 -11.60 -4.87 -3.48
C GLN A 89 -11.78 -3.35 -3.34
N GLN A 90 -12.80 -2.78 -3.98
CA GLN A 90 -13.10 -1.36 -3.92
C GLN A 90 -13.35 -0.87 -2.49
N TYR A 91 -13.99 -1.69 -1.65
CA TYR A 91 -14.22 -1.36 -0.25
C TYR A 91 -12.91 -1.13 0.51
N LEU A 92 -11.92 -2.01 0.34
CA LEU A 92 -10.61 -1.82 0.97
C LEU A 92 -9.86 -0.62 0.37
N LEU A 93 -9.91 -0.43 -0.95
CA LEU A 93 -9.28 0.72 -1.60
C LEU A 93 -9.84 2.07 -1.09
N ASP A 94 -11.12 2.13 -0.77
CA ASP A 94 -11.74 3.33 -0.21
C ASP A 94 -11.24 3.59 1.22
N LEU A 95 -11.09 2.55 2.05
CA LEU A 95 -10.51 2.65 3.39
C LEU A 95 -9.02 3.06 3.35
N GLU A 96 -8.26 2.48 2.43
CA GLU A 96 -6.85 2.85 2.19
C GLU A 96 -6.73 4.31 1.78
N ARG A 97 -7.58 4.77 0.87
CA ARG A 97 -7.60 6.18 0.42
C ARG A 97 -7.90 7.13 1.56
N GLU A 98 -8.90 6.84 2.39
CA GLU A 98 -9.22 7.65 3.59
C GLU A 98 -8.01 7.74 4.53
N ALA A 99 -7.42 6.60 4.87
CA ALA A 99 -6.29 6.55 5.79
C ALA A 99 -5.04 7.24 5.21
N PHE A 100 -4.77 7.07 3.92
CA PHE A 100 -3.66 7.70 3.24
C PHE A 100 -3.78 9.23 3.24
N LEU A 101 -4.97 9.76 2.90
CA LEU A 101 -5.22 11.19 2.91
C LEU A 101 -5.06 11.79 4.32
N ASP A 102 -5.54 11.08 5.35
CA ASP A 102 -5.34 11.54 6.71
C ASP A 102 -3.85 11.51 7.12
N LEU A 103 -3.10 10.48 6.72
CA LEU A 103 -1.68 10.36 7.04
C LEU A 103 -0.80 11.38 6.33
N VAL A 104 -1.07 11.70 5.06
CA VAL A 104 -0.25 12.66 4.31
C VAL A 104 -0.41 14.09 4.83
N MET A 105 -1.55 14.39 5.47
CA MET A 105 -1.79 15.68 6.12
C MET A 105 -1.04 15.85 7.44
N GLN A 106 -0.47 14.77 8.01
CA GLN A 106 0.27 14.84 9.26
C GLN A 106 1.69 15.40 9.07
N GLU A 107 2.08 16.34 9.92
CA GLU A 107 3.42 16.94 9.92
C GLU A 107 4.53 15.90 10.06
N LYS A 108 4.32 14.89 10.93
CA LYS A 108 5.30 13.81 11.14
C LYS A 108 5.49 12.96 9.86
N THR A 109 4.44 12.71 9.09
CA THR A 109 4.56 12.01 7.79
C THR A 109 5.36 12.84 6.80
N GLN A 110 5.05 14.13 6.68
CA GLN A 110 5.77 15.04 5.78
C GLN A 110 7.25 15.14 6.16
N ALA A 111 7.56 15.25 7.44
CA ALA A 111 8.93 15.24 7.95
C ALA A 111 9.67 13.92 7.63
N ARG A 112 9.00 12.77 7.77
CA ARG A 112 9.57 11.46 7.40
C ARG A 112 9.88 11.38 5.90
N ILE A 113 8.97 11.85 5.05
CA ILE A 113 9.15 11.89 3.58
C ILE A 113 10.34 12.79 3.22
N LEU A 114 10.36 14.02 3.74
CA LEU A 114 11.44 14.98 3.47
C LEU A 114 12.80 14.44 3.93
N HIS A 115 12.86 13.88 5.13
CA HIS A 115 14.11 13.32 5.65
C HIS A 115 14.60 12.16 4.79
N MET A 116 13.71 11.22 4.42
CA MET A 116 14.06 10.10 3.55
C MET A 116 14.62 10.58 2.20
N LEU A 117 13.99 11.58 1.58
CA LEU A 117 14.44 12.14 0.30
C LEU A 117 15.80 12.84 0.41
N GLN A 118 16.10 13.47 1.54
CA GLN A 118 17.35 14.21 1.75
C GLN A 118 18.52 13.31 2.18
N THR A 119 18.26 12.33 3.05
CA THR A 119 19.32 11.57 3.74
C THR A 119 19.39 10.12 3.30
N ASN A 120 18.39 9.62 2.56
CA ASN A 120 18.17 8.20 2.27
C ASN A 120 18.10 7.33 3.53
N LYS A 121 17.76 7.90 4.69
CA LYS A 121 17.61 7.18 5.97
C LYS A 121 16.22 7.42 6.55
N PRO A 122 15.66 6.45 7.29
CA PRO A 122 14.38 6.62 7.95
C PRO A 122 14.48 7.60 9.14
N LEU A 123 13.51 8.52 9.25
CA LEU A 123 13.30 9.34 10.43
C LEU A 123 12.33 8.64 11.38
N ARG A 124 12.73 8.43 12.64
CA ARG A 124 11.86 7.85 13.67
C ARG A 124 11.45 8.94 14.67
N ASN A 125 10.23 9.43 14.52
CA ASN A 125 9.58 10.49 15.32
C ASN A 125 8.15 10.10 15.72
#